data_AF-A0A374UVD8-F1
#
_entry.id   AF-A0A374UVD8-F1
#
_cell.length_a   1.000
_cell.length_b   1.000
_cell.length_c   1.000
_cell.angle_alpha   90.00
_cell.angle_beta   90.00
_cell.angle_gamma   90.00
#
_symmetry.space_group_name_H-M   'P 1'
#
loop_
_entity.id
_entity.type
_entity.pdbx_description
1 polymer ?
#
loop_
_entity_poly.entity_id
_entity_poly.type
_entity_poly.pdbx_seq_one_letter_code
_entity_poly.pdbx_strand_id
1 'polypeptide(L)' 'MKPLGHQLNVVAETIMIAPAAGFYSNPALGKKQVRLAYVLCKEDLQRALLILQKAIEDYNHAN' A
#
# COMPACT_ATOMS: atom_id res chain seq x y z
N MET A 1 3.85 1.43 25.40
CA MET A 1 4.45 1.17 24.06
C MET A 1 4.15 2.36 23.18
N LYS A 2 5.14 2.89 22.44
CA LYS A 2 4.89 3.93 21.43
C LYS A 2 4.28 3.26 20.18
N PRO A 3 3.27 3.85 19.53
CA PRO A 3 2.68 3.27 18.33
C PRO A 3 3.72 3.25 17.19
N LEU A 4 3.84 2.12 16.49
CA LEU A 4 4.79 1.91 15.38
C LEU A 4 4.61 2.92 14.21
N GLY A 5 3.45 3.60 14.13
CA GLY A 5 3.12 4.52 13.04
C GLY A 5 4.06 5.72 12.85
N HIS A 6 5.00 5.96 13.77
CA HIS A 6 5.96 7.08 13.67
C HIS A 6 7.38 6.65 13.25
N GLN A 7 7.63 5.37 13.04
CA GLN A 7 8.95 4.90 12.64
C GLN A 7 9.16 5.07 11.14
N LEU A 8 9.98 6.04 10.72
CA LEU A 8 10.21 6.36 9.32
C LEU A 8 10.95 5.28 8.54
N ASN A 9 11.79 4.49 9.22
CA ASN A 9 12.54 3.42 8.58
C ASN A 9 11.62 2.21 8.34
N VAL A 10 11.54 1.75 7.10
CA VAL A 10 10.84 0.53 6.67
C VAL A 10 11.90 -0.54 6.42
N VAL A 11 11.87 -1.64 7.18
CA VAL A 11 12.87 -2.71 7.07
C VAL A 11 12.19 -4.06 7.10
N ALA A 12 12.29 -4.81 5.99
CA ALA A 12 11.71 -6.15 5.84
C ALA A 12 10.19 -6.22 6.10
N GLU A 13 9.46 -5.14 5.80
CA GLU A 13 8.00 -5.07 5.92
C GLU A 13 7.35 -4.95 4.54
N THR A 14 6.12 -5.44 4.41
CA THR A 14 5.36 -5.39 3.17
C THR A 14 3.87 -5.23 3.46
N ILE A 15 3.10 -4.86 2.44
CA ILE A 15 1.65 -4.81 2.48
C ILE A 15 1.06 -5.62 1.34
N MET A 16 -0.15 -6.13 1.55
CA MET A 16 -0.92 -6.81 0.51
C MET A 16 -2.06 -5.93 0.04
N ILE A 17 -2.22 -5.79 -1.27
CA ILE A 17 -3.28 -4.99 -1.91
C ILE A 17 -3.96 -5.80 -3.01
N ALA A 18 -5.23 -5.52 -3.27
CA ALA A 18 -5.99 -6.21 -4.32
C ALA A 18 -5.93 -5.40 -5.63
N PRO A 19 -5.47 -5.97 -6.77
CA PRO A 19 -5.51 -5.31 -8.06
C PRO A 19 -6.96 -4.99 -8.49
N ALA A 20 -7.20 -3.78 -8.99
CA ALA A 20 -8.55 -3.36 -9.37
C ALA A 20 -9.04 -4.04 -10.67
N ALA A 21 -8.13 -4.53 -11.52
CA ALA A 21 -8.47 -5.15 -12.80
C ALA A 21 -9.49 -6.29 -12.68
N GLY A 22 -9.44 -7.07 -11.59
CA GLY A 22 -10.39 -8.17 -11.34
C GLY A 22 -11.81 -7.72 -10.96
N PHE A 23 -12.04 -6.42 -10.73
CA PHE A 23 -13.35 -5.86 -10.36
C PHE A 23 -14.12 -5.27 -11.53
N TYR A 24 -13.49 -5.13 -12.69
CA TYR A 24 -14.13 -4.60 -13.90
C TYR A 24 -14.46 -5.73 -14.87
N SER A 25 -15.66 -5.73 -15.43
CA SER A 25 -16.02 -6.65 -16.52
C SER A 25 -15.29 -6.33 -17.82
N ASN A 26 -14.83 -5.08 -18.00
CA ASN A 26 -14.04 -4.66 -19.15
C ASN A 26 -12.54 -4.88 -18.88
N PRO A 27 -11.85 -5.75 -19.63
CA PRO A 27 -10.43 -6.07 -19.43
C PRO A 27 -9.46 -4.91 -19.66
N ALA A 28 -9.90 -3.83 -20.32
CA ALA A 28 -9.06 -2.66 -20.55
C ALA A 28 -8.92 -1.77 -19.30
N LEU A 29 -9.81 -1.91 -18.32
CA LEU A 29 -9.88 -1.06 -17.13
C LEU A 29 -9.04 -1.61 -15.97
N GLY A 30 -8.72 -0.76 -14.99
CA GLY A 30 -8.10 -1.17 -13.72
C GLY A 30 -6.61 -1.53 -13.77
N LYS A 31 -5.92 -1.38 -14.92
CA LYS A 31 -4.50 -1.77 -15.09
C LYS A 31 -3.50 -1.06 -14.15
N LYS A 32 -3.83 0.15 -13.69
CA LYS A 32 -2.99 0.98 -12.79
C LYS A 32 -3.74 1.39 -11.53
N GLN A 33 -4.70 0.57 -11.10
CA GLN A 33 -5.57 0.85 -9.96
C GLN A 33 -5.54 -0.34 -9.00
N VAL A 34 -5.72 -0.05 -7.72
CA VAL A 34 -5.73 -1.03 -6.63
C VAL A 34 -6.85 -0.68 -5.64
N ARG A 35 -7.30 -1.65 -4.86
CA ARG A 35 -8.30 -1.47 -3.80
C ARG A 35 -7.66 -1.66 -2.44
N LEU A 36 -7.89 -0.70 -1.55
CA LEU A 36 -7.48 -0.75 -0.14
C LEU A 36 -8.71 -0.98 0.76
N ALA A 37 -8.52 -1.77 1.81
CA ALA A 37 -9.55 -2.07 2.80
C ALA A 37 -9.16 -1.46 4.15
N TYR A 38 -10.05 -0.66 4.73
CA TYR A 38 -9.88 -0.02 6.05
C TYR A 38 -10.30 -0.96 7.18
N VAL A 39 -9.60 -2.10 7.30
CA VAL A 39 -9.95 -3.20 8.23
C VAL A 39 -8.93 -3.39 9.36
N LEU A 40 -7.88 -2.58 9.39
CA LEU A 40 -6.85 -2.58 10.42
C LEU A 40 -7.10 -1.49 11.46
N CYS A 41 -6.47 -1.64 12.62
CA CYS A 41 -6.38 -0.57 13.61
C CYS A 41 -5.68 0.66 13.01
N LYS A 42 -5.93 1.84 13.59
CA LYS A 42 -5.44 3.12 13.06
C LYS A 42 -3.92 3.14 12.93
N GLU A 43 -3.21 2.57 13.90
CA GLU A 43 -1.75 2.54 13.97
C GLU A 43 -1.17 1.67 12.85
N ASP A 44 -1.76 0.50 12.61
CA ASP A 44 -1.34 -0.43 11.55
C ASP A 44 -1.65 0.12 10.18
N LEU A 45 -2.79 0.81 10.02
CA LEU A 45 -3.14 1.48 8.78
C LEU A 45 -2.16 2.62 8.46
N GLN A 46 -1.79 3.43 9.45
CA GLN A 46 -0.76 4.47 9.30
C GLN A 46 0.58 3.86 8.88
N ARG A 47 0.99 2.73 9.50
CA ARG A 47 2.22 2.02 9.12
C ARG A 47 2.14 1.49 7.69
N ALA A 48 1.03 0.86 7.31
CA ALA A 48 0.82 0.33 5.96
C ALA A 48 0.90 1.41 4.88
N LEU A 49 0.32 2.59 5.13
CA LEU A 49 0.39 3.73 4.21
C LEU A 49 1.82 4.29 4.07
N LEU A 50 2.59 4.33 5.15
CA LEU A 50 4.00 4.74 5.10
C LEU A 50 4.86 3.75 4.28
N ILE A 51 4.64 2.45 4.45
CA ILE A 51 5.30 1.41 3.64
C ILE A 51 4.94 1.57 2.16
N LEU A 52 3.66 1.76 1.84
CA LEU A 52 3.19 1.96 0.46
C LEU A 52 3.81 3.20 -0.18
N GLN A 53 3.87 4.32 0.55
CA GLN A 53 4.48 5.55 0.06
C GLN A 53 5.94 5.32 -0.35
N LYS A 54 6.74 4.69 0.52
CA LYS A 54 8.15 4.41 0.25
C LYS A 54 8.34 3.47 -0.94
N ALA A 55 7.50 2.45 -1.06
CA ALA A 55 7.52 1.53 -2.19
C ALA A 55 7.21 2.23 -3.53
N ILE A 56 6.26 3.16 -3.55
CA ILE A 56 5.93 3.93 -4.76
C ILE A 56 7.05 4.91 -5.13
N GLU A 57 7.64 5.59 -4.15
CA GLU A 57 8.80 6.47 -4.36
C GLU A 57 9.96 5.70 -5.03
N ASP A 58 10.30 4.53 -4.51
CA ASP A 58 11.38 3.68 -5.04
C ASP A 58 11.05 3.10 -6.43
N TYR A 59 9.82 2.60 -6.61
CA TYR A 59 9.36 2.09 -7.92
C TYR A 59 9.42 3.15 -9.02
N ASN A 60 9.12 4.41 -8.70
CA ASN A 60 9.18 5.50 -9.66
C ASN A 60 10.61 6.02 -9.91
N HIS A 61 11.53 5.86 -8.96
CA HIS A 61 12.94 6.22 -9.13
C HIS A 61 13.72 5.17 -9.93
N ALA A 62 13.28 3.91 -9.90
CA ALA A 62 13.89 2.81 -10.66
C ALA A 62 13.47 2.77 -12.16
N ASN A 63 12.60 3.69 -12.60
CA ASN A 63 12.15 3.86 -13.99
C ASN A 63 12.67 5.18 -14.58
#